data_AF-A0A0H2S433-F1
#
_entry.id   AF-A0A0H2S433-F1
#
_cell.length_a   1.000
_cell.length_b   1.000
_cell.length_c   1.000
_cell.angle_alpha   90.00
_cell.angle_beta   90.00
_cell.angle_gamma   90.00
#
_symmetry.space_group_name_H-M   'P 1'
#
loop_
_entity.id
_entity.type
_entity.pdbx_description
1 polymer ?
#
loop_
_entity_poly.entity_id
_entity_poly.type
_entity_poly.pdbx_seq_one_letter_code
_entity_poly.pdbx_strand_id
1 'polypeptide(L)'
;RSVSSSPYGRTHVWRRRAPKLPNPVVPQFPQRVTLADGSTFVHWTTSPRSSIRLTRDNTNNPIWNPWLEAGNAEDLEGAVTGRMGRFRRRFEDLGGVEMQSDWIE
;
A
#
# COMPACT_ATOMS: atom_id res chain seq x y z
N ARG A 1 31.32 7.90 17.37
CA ARG A 1 30.85 9.17 16.76
C ARG A 1 30.88 8.94 15.24
N SER A 2 29.76 8.69 14.57
CA SER A 2 29.76 8.40 13.14
C SER A 2 30.02 9.68 12.35
N VAL A 3 31.08 9.68 11.55
CA VAL A 3 31.44 10.80 10.67
C VAL A 3 30.92 10.43 9.29
N SER A 4 29.96 11.20 8.77
CA SER A 4 29.46 11.03 7.41
C SER A 4 30.59 11.26 6.41
N SER A 5 30.83 10.29 5.53
CA SER A 5 31.88 10.28 4.49
C SER A 5 31.39 10.78 3.13
N SER A 6 30.24 11.45 3.05
CA SER A 6 29.73 11.94 1.76
C SER A 6 30.53 13.15 1.24
N PRO A 7 30.67 13.32 -0.08
CA PRO A 7 31.45 14.42 -0.69
C PRO A 7 30.83 15.80 -0.44
N TYR A 8 29.55 15.85 -0.05
CA TYR A 8 28.80 17.05 0.32
C TYR A 8 28.95 17.39 1.80
N GLY A 9 30.21 17.34 2.26
CA GLY A 9 30.66 17.36 3.65
C GLY A 9 29.69 18.02 4.65
N ARG A 10 29.43 17.32 5.75
CA ARG A 10 29.00 17.93 7.03
C ARG A 10 27.88 18.96 6.87
N THR A 11 26.69 18.55 6.39
CA THR A 11 25.47 19.38 6.23
C THR A 11 25.76 20.89 6.20
N HIS A 12 25.96 21.47 5.01
CA HIS A 12 26.21 22.91 4.81
C HIS A 12 25.14 23.83 5.45
N VAL A 13 24.04 23.27 5.93
CA VAL A 13 23.08 23.92 6.81
C VAL A 13 23.74 24.23 8.16
N TRP A 14 24.27 25.45 8.29
CA TRP A 14 24.64 25.99 9.59
C TRP A 14 23.44 25.92 10.53
N ARG A 15 23.54 25.11 11.60
CA ARG A 15 22.55 25.05 12.68
C ARG A 15 22.54 26.39 13.42
N ARG A 16 21.78 27.36 12.91
CA ARG A 16 21.40 28.56 13.65
C ARG A 16 20.43 28.15 14.75
N ARG A 17 20.55 28.73 15.95
CA ARG A 17 19.53 28.56 16.99
C ARG A 17 18.25 29.20 16.47
N ALA A 18 17.21 28.40 16.24
CA ALA A 18 15.93 28.91 15.80
C ALA A 18 15.33 29.84 16.88
N PRO A 19 14.70 30.96 16.52
CA PRO A 19 13.93 31.76 17.46
C PRO A 19 12.81 30.91 18.08
N LYS A 20 12.45 31.20 19.34
CA LYS A 20 11.29 30.56 19.99
C LYS A 20 10.02 31.10 19.34
N LEU A 21 9.46 30.33 18.41
CA LEU A 21 8.19 30.62 17.77
C LEU A 21 7.06 29.84 18.47
N PRO A 22 5.81 30.29 18.38
CA PRO A 22 4.67 29.45 18.75
C PRO A 22 4.64 28.19 17.90
N ASN A 23 3.97 27.15 18.39
CA ASN A 23 3.81 25.90 17.64
C ASN A 23 3.15 26.20 16.28
N PRO A 24 3.71 25.70 15.17
CA PRO A 24 3.16 25.96 13.86
C PRO A 24 1.76 25.34 13.74
N VAL A 25 0.80 26.11 13.24
CA VAL A 25 -0.52 25.61 12.88
C VAL A 25 -0.44 25.09 11.44
N VAL A 26 -0.50 23.77 11.29
CA VAL A 26 -0.45 23.13 9.97
C VAL A 26 -1.86 23.17 9.36
N PRO A 27 -2.04 23.65 8.11
CA PRO A 27 -3.34 23.62 7.47
C PRO A 27 -3.76 22.17 7.23
N GLN A 28 -5.00 21.86 7.62
CA GLN A 28 -5.60 20.56 7.40
C GLN A 28 -6.81 20.71 6.49
N PHE A 29 -6.96 19.77 5.56
CA PHE A 29 -8.04 19.69 4.61
C PHE A 29 -8.88 18.43 4.89
N PRO A 30 -10.21 18.53 4.81
CA PRO A 30 -11.06 17.36 4.89
C PRO A 30 -10.90 16.53 3.61
N GLN A 31 -10.60 15.25 3.76
CA GLN A 31 -10.43 14.31 2.67
C GLN A 31 -11.35 13.10 2.87
N ARG A 32 -12.13 12.78 1.84
CA ARG A 32 -12.98 11.59 1.81
C ARG A 32 -12.17 10.40 1.31
N VAL A 33 -11.99 9.40 2.16
CA VAL A 33 -11.31 8.15 1.81
C VAL A 33 -12.35 7.09 1.51
N THR A 34 -12.25 6.46 0.34
CA THR A 34 -13.05 5.30 -0.06
C THR A 34 -12.18 4.06 0.05
N LEU A 35 -12.60 3.12 0.89
CA LEU A 35 -11.94 1.82 1.08
C LEU A 35 -12.26 0.88 -0.09
N ALA A 36 -11.59 -0.28 -0.11
CA ALA A 36 -11.73 -1.30 -1.14
C ALA A 36 -13.13 -1.93 -1.15
N ASP A 37 -13.78 -2.05 0.00
CA ASP A 37 -15.17 -2.50 0.15
C ASP A 37 -16.21 -1.43 -0.26
N GLY A 38 -15.76 -0.20 -0.54
CA GLY A 38 -16.61 0.94 -0.88
C GLY A 38 -17.10 1.75 0.32
N SER A 39 -16.77 1.35 1.55
CA SER A 39 -17.04 2.14 2.75
C SER A 39 -16.24 3.46 2.69
N THR A 40 -16.78 4.51 3.33
CA THR A 40 -16.17 5.84 3.25
C THR A 40 -16.10 6.52 4.60
N PHE A 41 -14.97 7.20 4.86
CA PHE A 41 -14.81 8.09 6.01
C PHE A 41 -14.16 9.40 5.60
N VAL A 42 -14.29 10.41 6.46
CA VAL A 42 -13.64 11.72 6.29
C VAL A 42 -12.56 11.86 7.34
N HIS A 43 -11.33 12.17 6.90
CA HIS A 43 -10.22 12.50 7.78
C HIS A 43 -9.60 13.85 7.43
N TRP A 44 -8.90 14.42 8.40
CA TRP A 44 -8.20 15.69 8.24
C TRP A 44 -6.73 15.42 7.93
N THR A 45 -6.27 15.86 6.76
CA THR A 45 -4.91 15.60 6.28
C THR A 45 -4.27 16.90 5.77
N THR A 46 -2.94 16.93 5.65
CA THR A 46 -2.21 18.07 5.08
C THR A 46 -2.20 18.05 3.55
N SER A 47 -2.63 16.94 2.94
CA SER A 47 -2.76 16.79 1.49
C SER A 47 -3.94 17.62 0.95
N PRO A 48 -3.77 18.39 -0.14
CA PRO A 48 -4.85 19.20 -0.70
C PRO A 48 -5.89 18.38 -1.49
N ARG A 49 -5.79 17.04 -1.53
CA ARG A 49 -6.71 16.19 -2.30
C ARG A 49 -8.02 15.98 -1.55
N SER A 50 -9.15 16.27 -2.19
CA SER A 50 -10.48 16.12 -1.58
C SER A 50 -10.95 14.66 -1.44
N SER A 51 -10.46 13.75 -2.29
CA SER A 51 -10.83 12.34 -2.23
C SER A 51 -9.69 11.41 -2.62
N ILE A 52 -9.65 10.24 -1.98
CA ILE A 52 -8.70 9.16 -2.29
C ILE A 52 -9.46 7.83 -2.25
N ARG A 53 -9.23 6.99 -3.26
CA ARG A 53 -9.69 5.60 -3.27
C ARG A 53 -8.52 4.67 -3.01
N LEU A 54 -8.66 3.81 -2.02
CA LEU A 54 -7.66 2.80 -1.67
C LEU A 54 -7.92 1.54 -2.48
N THR A 55 -6.84 0.98 -3.02
CA THR A 55 -6.87 -0.34 -3.70
C THR A 55 -6.47 -1.47 -2.75
N ARG A 56 -5.65 -1.17 -1.74
CA ARG A 56 -5.30 -2.06 -0.64
C ARG A 56 -5.47 -1.34 0.69
N ASP A 57 -6.13 -2.00 1.61
CA ASP A 57 -6.41 -1.50 2.96
C ASP A 57 -6.60 -2.67 3.93
N ASN A 58 -7.19 -2.40 5.10
CA ASN A 58 -7.45 -3.41 6.10
C ASN A 58 -8.64 -4.31 5.78
N THR A 59 -9.56 -3.88 4.92
CA THR A 59 -10.77 -4.64 4.55
C THR A 59 -10.48 -5.75 3.55
N ASN A 60 -9.41 -5.64 2.77
CA ASN A 60 -9.01 -6.67 1.79
C ASN A 60 -7.69 -7.38 2.10
N ASN A 61 -7.05 -7.11 3.24
CA ASN A 61 -5.82 -7.80 3.64
C ASN A 61 -6.15 -9.07 4.45
N PRO A 62 -5.63 -10.24 4.06
CA PRO A 62 -5.85 -11.51 4.76
C PRO A 62 -5.39 -11.50 6.23
N ILE A 63 -4.34 -10.73 6.56
CA ILE A 63 -3.83 -10.65 7.95
C ILE A 63 -4.90 -10.12 8.92
N TRP A 64 -5.74 -9.18 8.46
CA TRP A 64 -6.80 -8.61 9.29
C TRP A 64 -8.15 -9.32 9.10
N ASN A 65 -8.36 -9.95 7.95
CA ASN A 65 -9.60 -10.67 7.62
C ASN A 65 -9.29 -12.11 7.17
N PRO A 66 -9.01 -13.02 8.11
CA PRO A 66 -8.54 -14.38 7.80
C PRO A 66 -9.59 -15.23 7.05
N TRP A 67 -10.88 -14.88 7.15
CA TRP A 67 -11.93 -15.58 6.40
C TRP A 67 -11.85 -15.31 4.88
N LEU A 68 -11.20 -14.21 4.45
CA LEU A 68 -10.99 -13.94 3.03
C LEU A 68 -9.94 -14.87 2.43
N GLU A 69 -8.97 -15.34 3.23
CA GLU A 69 -7.91 -16.24 2.79
C GLU A 69 -8.45 -17.65 2.51
N ALA A 70 -9.43 -18.11 3.28
CA ALA A 70 -10.06 -19.42 3.12
C ALA A 70 -10.81 -19.60 1.78
N GLY A 71 -11.23 -18.50 1.13
CA GLY A 71 -11.95 -18.54 -0.15
C GLY A 71 -11.14 -18.13 -1.38
N ASN A 72 -9.99 -17.46 -1.21
CA ASN A 72 -9.25 -16.79 -2.30
C ASN A 72 -7.71 -16.88 -2.14
N ALA A 73 -7.19 -17.98 -1.57
CA ALA A 73 -5.75 -18.17 -1.36
C ALA A 73 -4.93 -18.00 -2.66
N GLU A 74 -5.46 -18.43 -3.81
CA GLU A 74 -4.77 -18.38 -5.10
C GLU A 74 -4.69 -16.99 -5.74
N ASP A 75 -5.64 -16.11 -5.43
CA ASP A 75 -5.72 -14.75 -6.00
C ASP A 75 -4.86 -13.74 -5.23
N LEU A 76 -4.73 -13.96 -3.91
CA LEU A 76 -3.93 -13.11 -3.03
C LEU A 76 -2.44 -13.14 -3.41
N GLU A 77 -1.88 -14.30 -3.77
CA GLU A 77 -0.48 -14.41 -4.18
C GLU A 77 -0.24 -13.91 -5.62
N GLY A 78 -1.19 -14.21 -6.52
CA GLY A 78 -1.12 -13.84 -7.94
C GLY A 78 -1.06 -12.33 -8.19
N ALA A 79 -1.76 -11.55 -7.36
CA ALA A 79 -1.83 -10.09 -7.47
C ALA A 79 -0.66 -9.34 -6.79
N VAL A 80 0.10 -9.99 -5.90
CA VAL A 80 1.15 -9.31 -5.09
C VAL A 80 2.52 -9.41 -5.75
N THR A 81 2.93 -10.60 -6.16
CA THR A 81 4.29 -10.84 -6.68
C THR A 81 4.36 -10.69 -8.20
N GLY A 82 3.22 -10.74 -8.90
CA GLY A 82 3.09 -10.53 -10.34
C GLY A 82 3.75 -11.60 -11.21
N ARG A 83 4.67 -12.43 -10.67
CA ARG A 83 5.32 -13.54 -11.38
C ARG A 83 4.32 -14.64 -11.73
N MET A 84 3.57 -15.13 -10.74
CA MET A 84 2.53 -16.14 -10.95
C MET A 84 1.40 -15.61 -11.84
N GLY A 85 0.95 -14.37 -11.62
CA GLY A 85 -0.04 -13.74 -12.49
C GLY A 85 0.43 -13.51 -13.93
N ARG A 86 1.74 -13.31 -14.17
CA ARG A 86 2.33 -13.26 -15.53
C ARG A 86 2.48 -14.63 -16.14
N PHE A 87 2.80 -15.64 -15.34
CA PHE A 87 2.89 -17.03 -15.78
C PHE A 87 1.52 -17.53 -16.21
N ARG A 88 0.49 -17.42 -15.36
CA ARG A 88 -0.90 -17.79 -15.68
C ARG A 88 -1.34 -17.18 -17.02
N ARG A 89 -1.18 -15.86 -17.20
CA ARG A 89 -1.51 -15.16 -18.46
C ARG A 89 -0.75 -15.64 -19.70
N ARG A 90 0.44 -16.25 -19.55
CA ARG A 90 1.23 -16.77 -20.69
C ARG A 90 0.89 -18.21 -21.03
N PHE A 91 0.38 -18.97 -20.06
CA PHE A 91 0.18 -20.42 -20.16
C PHE A 91 -1.28 -20.82 -19.92
N GLU A 92 -2.20 -19.86 -19.98
CA GLU A 92 -3.65 -20.07 -19.82
C GLU A 92 -4.18 -21.07 -20.86
N ASP A 93 -3.81 -20.88 -22.13
CA ASP A 93 -4.19 -21.77 -23.25
C ASP A 93 -3.55 -23.17 -23.19
N LEU A 94 -2.56 -23.39 -22.31
CA LEU A 94 -1.84 -24.66 -22.16
C LEU A 94 -2.37 -25.51 -20.99
N GLY A 95 -3.53 -25.15 -20.42
CA GLY A 95 -4.21 -25.96 -19.40
C GLY A 95 -3.71 -25.73 -17.97
N GLY A 96 -3.12 -24.56 -17.68
CA GLY A 96 -2.46 -24.28 -16.40
C GLY A 96 -3.35 -24.26 -15.14
N VAL A 97 -4.67 -24.50 -15.27
CA VAL A 97 -5.62 -24.56 -14.14
C VAL A 97 -6.61 -25.73 -14.26
N GLU A 98 -7.02 -26.15 -15.48
CA GLU A 98 -7.98 -27.25 -15.68
C GLU A 98 -7.45 -28.62 -15.24
N MET A 99 -6.13 -28.82 -15.23
CA MET A 99 -5.54 -30.14 -15.01
C MET A 99 -5.58 -30.62 -13.55
N GLN A 100 -6.15 -29.86 -12.60
CA GLN A 100 -6.25 -30.25 -11.19
C GLN A 100 -7.68 -30.59 -10.73
N SER A 101 -8.72 -30.12 -11.43
CA SER A 101 -10.12 -30.46 -11.14
C SER A 101 -10.53 -31.86 -11.60
N ASP A 102 -9.91 -32.38 -12.66
CA ASP A 102 -10.27 -33.68 -13.25
C ASP A 102 -9.71 -34.92 -12.51
N TRP A 103 -8.82 -34.74 -11.52
CA TRP A 103 -8.20 -35.86 -10.77
C TRP A 103 -8.84 -36.11 -9.39
N ILE A 104 -9.89 -35.36 -9.03
CA ILE A 104 -10.57 -35.46 -7.72
C ILE A 104 -11.98 -36.09 -7.84
N GLU A 105 -12.32 -36.68 -8.99
CA GLU A 105 -13.45 -37.61 -9.12
C GLU A 105 -13.04 -39.08 -8.87
#